data_AF-F8UH15-F1
#
_entry.id   AF-F8UH15-F1
#
_cell.length_a   1.000
_cell.length_b   1.000
_cell.length_c   1.000
_cell.angle_alpha   90.00
_cell.angle_beta   90.00
_cell.angle_gamma   90.00
#
_symmetry.space_group_name_H-M   'P 1'
#
loop_
_entity.id
_entity.type
_entity.pdbx_description
1 polymer ?
#
loop_
_entity_poly.entity_id
_entity_poly.type
_entity_poly.pdbx_seq_one_letter_code
_entity_poly.pdbx_strand_id
1 'polypeptide(L)'
;MNAQLCTSLVLACLLSAAASSQAASFWERLGLKRSSAEKAAATLGLSEEEITQGLKAALDKGVQSAVATLSRDGGFLQDAAVRIPLPESLATVERGLRAVGQGPLADEFVTTMNRAAEKAVPQAAEVLGQSIRQMTLSDVQT
;
A
#
# COMPACT_ATOMS: atom_id res chain seq x y z
N MET A 1 0.99 -1.42 59.57
CA MET A 1 1.83 -1.98 58.48
C MET A 1 1.03 -2.63 57.33
N ASN A 2 -0.28 -2.39 57.16
CA ASN A 2 -1.08 -3.10 56.14
C ASN A 2 -1.65 -2.22 55.00
N ALA A 3 -1.42 -0.90 55.02
CA ALA A 3 -1.93 0.01 53.99
C ALA A 3 -0.99 0.20 52.78
N GLN A 4 0.31 -0.08 52.95
CA GLN A 4 1.32 0.13 51.89
C GLN A 4 1.48 -1.05 50.94
N LEU A 5 1.09 -2.28 51.33
CA LEU A 5 1.12 -3.45 50.44
C LEU A 5 -0.03 -3.44 49.42
N CYS A 6 -1.20 -2.92 49.78
CA CYS A 6 -2.35 -2.84 48.86
C CYS A 6 -2.18 -1.77 47.78
N THR A 7 -1.52 -0.64 48.10
CA THR A 7 -1.24 0.42 47.12
C THR A 7 -0.25 0.00 46.04
N SER A 8 0.72 -0.87 46.38
CA SER A 8 1.66 -1.45 45.41
C SER A 8 1.04 -2.50 44.49
N LEU A 9 -0.01 -3.21 44.95
CA LEU A 9 -0.66 -4.25 44.13
C LEU A 9 -1.59 -3.67 43.05
N VAL A 10 -2.21 -2.51 43.33
CA VAL A 10 -3.10 -1.83 42.37
C VAL A 10 -2.31 -1.03 41.33
N LEU A 11 -1.14 -0.48 41.71
CA LEU A 11 -0.28 0.27 40.79
C LEU A 11 0.42 -0.63 39.75
N ALA A 12 0.60 -1.92 40.05
CA ALA A 12 1.15 -2.90 39.11
C ALA A 12 0.17 -3.31 38.00
N CYS A 13 -1.15 -3.22 38.22
CA CYS A 13 -2.16 -3.56 37.21
C CYS A 13 -2.43 -2.42 36.21
N LEU A 14 -2.14 -1.17 36.55
CA LEU A 14 -2.41 -0.01 35.69
C LEU A 14 -1.29 0.30 34.68
N LEU A 15 -0.12 -0.31 34.82
CA LEU A 15 1.02 -0.09 33.92
C LEU A 15 1.08 -1.08 32.73
N SER A 16 0.23 -2.12 32.70
CA SER A 16 0.17 -3.08 31.59
C SER A 16 -0.77 -2.68 30.44
N ALA A 17 -1.31 -1.45 30.44
CA ALA A 17 -2.18 -0.95 29.37
C ALA A 17 -1.49 0.03 28.38
N ALA A 18 -0.18 0.25 28.52
CA ALA A 18 0.58 1.17 27.66
C ALA A 18 1.78 0.47 27.00
N ALA A 19 1.51 -0.59 26.25
CA ALA A 19 2.35 -1.01 25.15
C ALA A 19 1.42 -1.25 23.95
N SER A 20 0.97 -0.15 23.33
CA SER A 20 0.34 -0.19 22.01
C SER A 20 1.39 -0.63 20.99
N SER A 21 1.62 -1.94 20.91
CA SER A 21 2.31 -2.59 19.81
C SER A 21 1.37 -2.59 18.60
N GLN A 22 1.20 -1.42 18.00
CA GLN A 22 0.45 -1.23 16.76
C GLN A 22 1.29 -1.70 15.57
N ALA A 23 1.63 -2.98 15.57
CA ALA A 23 2.28 -3.69 14.48
C ALA A 23 1.71 -5.11 14.27
N ALA A 24 0.89 -5.62 15.20
CA ALA A 24 0.25 -6.93 15.08
C ALA A 24 -1.08 -6.91 14.28
N SER A 25 -1.63 -5.74 14.01
CA SER A 25 -3.03 -5.56 13.58
C SER A 25 -3.30 -5.62 12.07
N PHE A 26 -2.29 -5.83 11.23
CA PHE A 26 -2.49 -5.97 9.79
C PHE A 26 -2.68 -7.45 9.39
N TRP A 27 -1.82 -8.33 9.91
CA TRP A 27 -1.84 -9.76 9.58
C TRP A 27 -3.02 -10.53 10.18
N GLU A 28 -3.49 -10.15 11.38
CA GLU A 28 -4.71 -10.73 11.96
C GLU A 28 -5.97 -10.35 11.18
N ARG A 29 -6.06 -9.11 10.67
CA ARG A 29 -7.20 -8.66 9.85
C ARG A 29 -7.23 -9.32 8.48
N LEU A 30 -6.08 -9.76 7.98
CA LEU A 30 -5.92 -10.56 6.76
C LEU A 30 -6.16 -12.07 7.00
N GLY A 31 -6.39 -12.52 8.23
CA GLY A 31 -6.60 -13.94 8.54
C GLY A 31 -5.37 -14.83 8.31
N LEU A 32 -4.22 -14.25 7.99
CA LEU A 32 -2.96 -14.96 7.80
C LEU A 32 -2.25 -15.13 9.16
N LYS A 33 -2.65 -16.15 9.91
CA LYS A 33 -1.79 -16.69 10.96
C LYS A 33 -0.50 -17.19 10.30
N ARG A 34 0.64 -16.56 10.58
CA ARG A 34 1.96 -17.02 10.11
C ARG A 34 2.23 -18.51 10.40
N SER A 35 1.66 -19.02 11.50
CA SER A 35 1.70 -20.42 11.90
C SER A 35 0.93 -21.38 10.96
N SER A 36 -0.14 -20.93 10.28
CA SER A 36 -0.87 -21.80 9.34
C SER A 36 -0.19 -21.88 7.98
N ALA A 37 0.61 -20.89 7.57
CA ALA A 37 1.35 -20.96 6.31
C ALA A 37 2.54 -21.94 6.39
N GLU A 38 3.35 -21.89 7.46
CA GLU A 38 4.44 -22.88 7.67
C GLU A 38 3.89 -24.29 7.89
N LYS A 39 2.80 -24.43 8.66
CA LYS A 39 2.19 -25.75 8.89
C LYS A 39 1.46 -26.27 7.65
N ALA A 40 0.86 -25.42 6.82
CA ALA A 40 0.30 -25.82 5.53
C ALA A 40 1.40 -26.18 4.53
N ALA A 41 2.48 -25.41 4.42
CA ALA A 41 3.60 -25.73 3.54
C ALA A 41 4.31 -27.04 3.94
N ALA A 42 4.50 -27.29 5.24
CA ALA A 42 5.07 -28.55 5.74
C ALA A 42 4.10 -29.74 5.63
N THR A 43 2.78 -29.51 5.58
CA THR A 43 1.77 -30.59 5.36
C THR A 43 1.49 -30.83 3.87
N LEU A 44 1.77 -29.85 3.01
CA LEU A 44 1.60 -29.93 1.54
C LEU A 44 2.89 -30.29 0.80
N GLY A 45 4.05 -30.22 1.46
CA GLY A 45 5.35 -30.53 0.85
C GLY A 45 5.70 -29.60 -0.31
N LEU A 46 5.30 -28.32 -0.23
CA LEU A 46 5.48 -27.40 -1.34
C LEU A 46 6.96 -27.07 -1.54
N SER A 47 7.42 -27.14 -2.79
CA SER A 47 8.80 -26.77 -3.12
C SER A 47 8.98 -25.26 -3.12
N GLU A 48 10.22 -24.82 -2.97
CA GLU A 48 10.60 -23.40 -3.04
C GLU A 48 10.25 -22.78 -4.41
N GLU A 49 10.27 -23.58 -5.48
CA GLU A 49 9.74 -23.19 -6.79
C GLU A 49 8.23 -22.91 -6.75
N GLU A 50 7.43 -23.75 -6.11
CA GLU A 50 5.97 -23.59 -6.06
C GLU A 50 5.58 -22.31 -5.29
N ILE A 51 6.29 -22.01 -4.20
CA ILE A 51 6.11 -20.77 -3.44
C ILE A 51 6.41 -19.55 -4.33
N THR A 52 7.52 -19.60 -5.07
CA THR A 52 7.95 -18.49 -5.92
C THR A 52 7.02 -18.29 -7.11
N GLN A 53 6.56 -19.38 -7.73
CA GLN A 53 5.57 -19.33 -8.79
C GLN A 53 4.24 -18.77 -8.29
N GLY A 54 3.78 -19.19 -7.11
CA GLY A 54 2.57 -18.67 -6.48
C GLY A 54 2.65 -17.17 -6.20
N LEU A 55 3.79 -16.71 -5.67
CA LEU A 55 4.01 -15.29 -5.39
C LEU A 55 4.07 -14.46 -6.69
N LYS A 56 4.80 -14.93 -7.71
CA LYS A 56 4.84 -14.28 -9.03
C LYS A 56 3.45 -14.17 -9.65
N ALA A 57 2.66 -15.24 -9.58
CA ALA A 57 1.29 -15.25 -10.10
C ALA A 57 0.38 -14.27 -9.34
N ALA A 58 0.50 -14.21 -8.00
CA ALA A 58 -0.26 -13.27 -7.18
C ALA A 58 0.11 -11.81 -7.47
N LEU A 59 1.41 -11.52 -7.61
CA LEU A 59 1.91 -10.18 -7.96
C LEU A 59 1.46 -9.77 -9.36
N ASP A 60 1.61 -10.63 -10.36
CA ASP A 60 1.16 -10.36 -11.72
C ASP A 60 -0.34 -10.07 -11.76
N LYS A 61 -1.14 -10.86 -11.05
CA LYS A 61 -2.59 -10.63 -10.95
C LYS A 61 -2.93 -9.32 -10.22
N GLY A 62 -2.21 -9.00 -9.14
CA GLY A 62 -2.36 -7.76 -8.39
C GLY A 62 -2.04 -6.53 -9.23
N VAL A 63 -0.95 -6.57 -9.99
CA VAL A 63 -0.55 -5.51 -10.93
C VAL A 63 -1.60 -5.34 -12.01
N GLN A 64 -2.04 -6.43 -12.66
CA GLN A 64 -3.10 -6.36 -13.67
C GLN A 64 -4.38 -5.73 -13.12
N SER A 65 -4.76 -6.07 -11.88
CA SER A 65 -5.94 -5.49 -11.23
C SER A 65 -5.75 -4.00 -10.93
N ALA A 66 -4.59 -3.59 -10.42
CA ALA A 66 -4.29 -2.20 -10.13
C ALA A 66 -4.29 -1.35 -11.42
N VAL A 67 -3.66 -1.87 -12.48
CA VAL A 67 -3.60 -1.25 -13.79
C VAL A 67 -5.00 -1.09 -14.36
N ALA A 68 -5.80 -2.15 -14.34
CA ALA A 68 -7.18 -2.11 -14.83
C ALA A 68 -8.07 -1.11 -14.10
N THR A 69 -7.76 -0.77 -12.84
CA THR A 69 -8.48 0.25 -12.07
C THR A 69 -7.95 1.65 -12.38
N LEU A 70 -6.63 1.84 -12.32
CA LEU A 70 -5.98 3.15 -12.38
C LEU A 70 -5.78 3.69 -13.80
N SER A 71 -5.80 2.85 -14.82
CA SER A 71 -5.68 3.28 -16.22
C SER A 71 -7.01 3.74 -16.83
N ARG A 72 -8.11 3.65 -16.08
CA ARG A 72 -9.43 4.11 -16.53
C ARG A 72 -9.49 5.62 -16.49
N ASP A 73 -10.40 6.17 -17.29
CA ASP A 73 -10.71 7.60 -17.24
C ASP A 73 -11.15 8.00 -15.82
N GLY A 74 -10.44 8.96 -15.23
CA GLY A 74 -10.67 9.41 -13.87
C GLY A 74 -10.11 8.49 -12.78
N GLY A 75 -9.38 7.42 -13.13
CA GLY A 75 -8.78 6.48 -12.20
C GLY A 75 -7.79 7.13 -11.22
N PHE A 76 -7.17 8.26 -11.60
CA PHE A 76 -6.40 9.10 -10.68
C PHE A 76 -7.21 10.30 -10.20
N LEU A 77 -7.89 11.00 -11.11
CA LEU A 77 -8.47 12.29 -10.79
C LEU A 77 -9.61 12.21 -9.75
N GLN A 78 -10.39 11.12 -9.78
CA GLN A 78 -11.60 10.94 -8.96
C GLN A 78 -11.31 10.22 -7.63
N ASP A 79 -10.15 9.59 -7.49
CA ASP A 79 -9.74 8.90 -6.27
C ASP A 79 -8.71 9.73 -5.51
N ALA A 80 -9.14 10.32 -4.38
CA ALA A 80 -8.29 11.15 -3.55
C ALA A 80 -7.07 10.43 -2.96
N ALA A 81 -7.09 9.09 -2.85
CA ALA A 81 -5.98 8.31 -2.31
C ALA A 81 -4.80 8.20 -3.30
N VAL A 82 -5.07 8.28 -4.60
CA VAL A 82 -4.07 8.11 -5.67
C VAL A 82 -3.95 9.32 -6.59
N ARG A 83 -4.83 10.31 -6.46
CA ARG A 83 -4.78 11.56 -7.21
C ARG A 83 -3.40 12.20 -7.11
N ILE A 84 -2.83 12.55 -8.26
CA ILE A 84 -1.54 13.23 -8.31
C ILE A 84 -1.72 14.69 -7.91
N PRO A 85 -1.11 15.14 -6.79
CA PRO A 85 -1.11 16.54 -6.41
C PRO A 85 -0.13 17.33 -7.27
N LEU A 86 -0.41 18.62 -7.44
CA LEU A 86 0.54 19.51 -8.11
C LEU A 86 1.81 19.65 -7.27
N PRO A 87 3.00 19.57 -7.86
CA PRO A 87 4.24 19.91 -7.15
C PRO A 87 4.22 21.39 -6.78
N GLU A 88 4.95 21.76 -5.73
CA GLU A 88 4.92 23.11 -5.14
C GLU A 88 5.14 24.24 -6.16
N SER A 89 6.04 24.02 -7.11
CA SER A 89 6.34 24.95 -8.21
C SER A 89 5.10 25.22 -9.07
N LEU A 90 4.33 24.18 -9.41
CA LEU A 90 3.12 24.28 -10.24
C LEU A 90 1.88 24.68 -9.42
N ALA A 91 1.83 24.32 -8.14
CA ALA A 91 0.78 24.74 -7.22
C ALA A 91 0.79 26.26 -7.00
N THR A 92 1.95 26.92 -7.13
CA THR A 92 2.04 28.38 -7.07
C THR A 92 1.44 29.03 -8.33
N VAL A 93 1.69 28.44 -9.51
CA VAL A 93 1.11 28.90 -10.78
C VAL A 93 -0.40 28.70 -10.78
N GLU A 94 -0.89 27.55 -10.31
CA GLU A 94 -2.34 27.26 -10.17
C GLU A 94 -3.04 28.31 -9.31
N ARG A 95 -2.49 28.64 -8.15
CA ARG A 95 -3.02 29.68 -7.26
C ARG A 95 -3.03 31.06 -7.92
N GLY A 96 -1.97 31.41 -8.66
CA GLY A 96 -1.89 32.65 -9.42
C GLY A 96 -2.95 32.74 -10.51
N LEU A 97 -3.13 31.67 -11.30
CA LEU A 97 -4.17 31.56 -12.31
C LEU A 97 -5.56 31.71 -11.70
N ARG A 98 -5.82 31.04 -10.58
CA ARG A 98 -7.10 31.16 -9.88
C ARG A 98 -7.35 32.58 -9.36
N ALA A 99 -6.31 33.25 -8.85
CA ALA A 99 -6.41 34.63 -8.36
C ALA A 99 -6.76 35.64 -9.46
N VAL A 100 -6.34 35.40 -10.71
CA VAL A 100 -6.68 36.25 -11.86
C VAL A 100 -7.97 35.81 -12.59
N GLY A 101 -8.76 34.92 -11.99
CA GLY A 101 -10.04 34.44 -12.54
C GLY A 101 -9.91 33.28 -13.54
N GLN A 102 -8.71 32.76 -13.76
CA GLN A 102 -8.41 31.63 -14.66
C GLN A 102 -8.50 30.27 -13.96
N GLY A 103 -9.50 30.10 -13.07
CA GLY A 103 -9.79 28.83 -12.41
C GLY A 103 -10.00 27.65 -13.35
N PRO A 104 -10.73 27.79 -14.48
CA PRO A 104 -10.91 26.70 -15.44
C PRO A 104 -9.61 26.18 -16.05
N LEU A 105 -8.64 27.06 -16.34
CA LEU A 105 -7.33 26.65 -16.86
C LEU A 105 -6.51 25.91 -15.80
N ALA A 106 -6.61 26.35 -14.54
CA ALA A 106 -6.02 25.64 -13.40
C ALA A 106 -6.60 24.21 -13.26
N ASP A 107 -7.91 24.06 -13.38
CA ASP A 107 -8.58 22.76 -13.27
C ASP A 107 -8.26 21.83 -14.46
N GLU A 108 -8.18 22.38 -15.67
CA GLU A 108 -7.75 21.67 -16.88
C GLU A 108 -6.31 21.14 -16.74
N PHE A 109 -5.42 21.94 -16.14
CA PHE A 109 -4.05 21.53 -15.91
C PHE A 109 -3.96 20.32 -14.96
N VAL A 110 -4.67 20.38 -13.83
CA VAL A 110 -4.74 19.26 -12.88
C VAL A 110 -5.31 18.01 -13.53
N THR A 111 -6.37 18.19 -14.33
CA THR A 111 -7.01 17.11 -15.09
C THR A 111 -6.03 16.49 -16.07
N THR A 112 -5.29 17.31 -16.82
CA THR A 112 -4.32 16.85 -17.82
C THR A 112 -3.18 16.06 -17.17
N MET A 113 -2.68 16.50 -16.02
CA MET A 113 -1.64 15.79 -15.28
C MET A 113 -2.11 14.41 -14.78
N ASN A 114 -3.31 14.34 -14.19
CA ASN A 114 -3.86 13.07 -13.71
C ASN A 114 -4.20 12.12 -14.88
N ARG A 115 -4.71 12.66 -15.99
CA ARG A 115 -4.95 11.90 -17.22
C ARG A 115 -3.66 11.40 -17.86
N ALA A 116 -2.56 12.14 -17.74
CA ALA A 116 -1.25 11.67 -18.17
C ALA A 116 -0.79 10.47 -17.31
N ALA A 117 -1.06 10.50 -16.00
CA ALA A 117 -0.79 9.37 -15.12
C ALA A 117 -1.58 8.12 -15.52
N GLU A 118 -2.88 8.27 -15.78
CA GLU A 118 -3.76 7.18 -16.26
C GLU A 118 -3.19 6.50 -17.52
N LYS A 119 -2.65 7.30 -18.45
CA LYS A 119 -1.99 6.79 -19.67
C LYS A 119 -0.63 6.14 -19.43
N ALA A 120 0.09 6.55 -18.37
CA ALA A 120 1.40 6.01 -18.03
C ALA A 120 1.31 4.65 -17.29
N VAL A 121 0.23 4.39 -16.56
CA VAL A 121 0.02 3.13 -15.82
C VAL A 121 0.22 1.86 -16.66
N PRO A 122 -0.37 1.71 -17.86
CA PRO A 122 -0.15 0.49 -18.66
C PRO A 122 1.31 0.32 -19.09
N GLN A 123 2.04 1.42 -19.31
CA GLN A 123 3.47 1.36 -19.65
C GLN A 123 4.30 0.90 -18.43
N ALA A 124 3.98 1.41 -17.24
CA ALA A 124 4.61 0.98 -16.01
C ALA A 124 4.32 -0.51 -15.70
N ALA A 125 3.12 -0.98 -16.03
CA ALA A 125 2.73 -2.37 -15.88
C ALA A 125 3.62 -3.33 -16.67
N GLU A 126 3.99 -2.94 -17.90
CA GLU A 126 4.84 -3.75 -18.77
C GLU A 126 6.24 -3.92 -18.16
N VAL A 127 6.85 -2.82 -17.71
CA VAL A 127 8.17 -2.83 -17.05
C VAL A 127 8.14 -3.62 -15.74
N LEU A 128 7.08 -3.43 -14.93
CA LEU A 128 6.93 -4.14 -13.67
C LEU A 128 6.68 -5.64 -13.90
N GLY A 129 5.88 -6.02 -14.89
CA GLY A 129 5.63 -7.41 -15.26
C GLY A 129 6.91 -8.12 -15.72
N GLN A 130 7.77 -7.43 -16.48
CA GLN A 130 9.09 -7.96 -16.83
C GLN A 130 9.98 -8.19 -15.60
N SER A 131 9.91 -7.28 -14.62
CA SER A 131 10.67 -7.39 -13.37
C SER A 131 10.19 -8.56 -12.51
N ILE A 132 8.86 -8.75 -12.37
CA ILE A 132 8.27 -9.88 -11.63
C ILE A 132 8.69 -11.22 -12.23
N ARG A 133 8.76 -11.33 -13.57
CA ARG A 133 9.21 -12.56 -14.25
C ARG A 133 10.66 -12.89 -13.92
N GLN A 134 11.51 -11.87 -13.83
CA GLN A 134 12.96 -11.99 -13.55
C GLN A 134 13.30 -12.18 -12.06
N MET A 135 12.35 -11.97 -11.15
CA MET A 135 12.54 -12.15 -9.70
C MET A 135 13.02 -13.58 -9.36
N THR A 136 13.99 -13.70 -8.45
CA THR A 136 14.62 -14.96 -8.04
C THR A 136 14.17 -15.42 -6.65
N LEU A 137 14.48 -16.66 -6.25
CA LEU A 137 14.17 -17.19 -4.92
C LEU A 137 14.76 -16.32 -3.80
N SER A 138 15.97 -15.81 -4.02
CA SER A 138 16.70 -14.91 -3.12
C SER A 138 15.96 -13.58 -2.87
N ASP A 139 15.20 -13.09 -3.85
CA ASP A 139 14.41 -11.85 -3.72
C ASP A 139 13.14 -12.05 -2.87
N VAL A 140 12.70 -13.30 -2.68
CA VAL A 140 11.48 -13.64 -1.93
C VAL A 140 11.76 -13.87 -0.43
N GLN A 141 12.99 -14.26 -0.09
CA GLN A 141 13.38 -14.63 1.27
C GLN A 141 13.92 -13.48 2.14
N THR A 142 14.23 -12.33 1.53
CA THR A 142 14.77 -11.14 2.24
C THR A 142 13.65 -10.20 2.66
#